data_AF-A0A2V8L8V1-F1
#
_entry.id   AF-A0A2V8L8V1-F1
#
_cell.length_a   1.000
_cell.length_b   1.000
_cell.length_c   1.000
_cell.angle_alpha   90.00
_cell.angle_beta   90.00
_cell.angle_gamma   90.00
#
_symmetry.space_group_name_H-M   'P 1'
#
loop_
_entity.id
_entity.type
_entity.pdbx_description
1 polymer ?
#
loop_
_entity_poly.entity_id
_entity_poly.type
_entity_poly.pdbx_seq_one_letter_code
_entity_poly.pdbx_strand_id
1 'polypeptide(L)'
;MRLDKFYAELESMLRRYAISIMFLLAFALSLSAYQSEWVKVAPVGGGFSIMMPGKAEEKVDPSDQFTFHLFTVTTDKTIYLAGWGDYAASIKLDPEAELVANRDNFLKGVNATLVDSKKITLEGRAGLEFTGESSQASFKSRVYLFGNRVHQIAVAVMKGQEDTDNVNRFFTSLSFASNQEHPKP
;
A
#
# COMPACT_ATOMS: atom_id res chain seq x y z
N MET A 1 29.31 -4.69 -23.39
CA MET A 1 27.92 -4.61 -22.90
C MET A 1 27.13 -3.78 -23.90
N ARG A 2 26.00 -4.31 -24.39
CA ARG A 2 25.29 -3.76 -25.55
C ARG A 2 24.43 -2.57 -25.09
N LEU A 3 24.53 -1.45 -25.80
CA LEU A 3 24.04 -0.14 -25.37
C LEU A 3 22.50 -0.13 -25.16
N ASP A 4 21.79 -0.97 -25.91
CA ASP A 4 20.36 -1.27 -25.80
C ASP A 4 19.96 -1.89 -24.44
N LYS A 5 20.75 -2.81 -23.89
CA LYS A 5 20.50 -3.38 -22.56
C LYS A 5 20.72 -2.37 -21.44
N PHE A 6 21.71 -1.49 -21.59
CA PHE A 6 21.97 -0.42 -20.63
C PHE A 6 20.80 0.58 -20.58
N TYR A 7 20.24 0.97 -21.73
CA TYR A 7 19.07 1.86 -21.77
C TYR A 7 17.80 1.20 -21.22
N ALA A 8 17.56 -0.09 -21.48
CA ALA A 8 16.41 -0.81 -20.92
C ALA A 8 16.51 -0.98 -19.39
N GLU A 9 17.71 -1.24 -18.87
CA GLU A 9 17.96 -1.27 -17.42
C GLU A 9 17.89 0.13 -16.80
N LEU A 10 18.38 1.16 -17.49
CA LEU A 10 18.29 2.55 -17.06
C LEU A 10 16.83 3.03 -17.01
N GLU A 11 16.00 2.70 -18.00
CA GLU A 11 14.56 3.03 -17.99
C GLU A 11 13.78 2.23 -16.93
N SER A 12 14.10 0.95 -16.74
CA SER A 12 13.56 0.12 -15.65
C SER A 12 13.95 0.67 -14.27
N MET A 13 15.20 1.11 -14.10
CA MET A 13 15.66 1.76 -12.89
C MET A 13 15.01 3.14 -12.72
N LEU A 14 14.94 3.98 -13.75
CA LEU A 14 14.29 5.30 -13.70
C LEU A 14 12.79 5.22 -13.43
N ARG A 15 12.10 4.18 -13.91
CA ARG A 15 10.68 3.90 -13.60
C ARG A 15 10.50 3.39 -12.17
N ARG A 16 11.52 2.75 -11.58
CA ARG A 16 11.60 2.38 -10.15
C ARG A 16 12.05 3.56 -9.26
N TYR A 17 12.79 4.53 -9.80
CA TYR A 17 13.27 5.75 -9.12
C TYR A 17 12.34 6.96 -9.29
N ALA A 18 11.37 6.93 -10.21
CA ALA A 18 10.28 7.91 -10.27
C ALA A 18 9.37 7.87 -9.03
N ILE A 19 9.50 6.82 -8.20
CA ILE A 19 8.88 6.72 -6.88
C ILE A 19 9.71 7.48 -5.81
N SER A 20 10.96 7.86 -6.08
CA SER A 20 11.83 8.55 -5.12
C SER A 20 11.97 10.07 -5.34
N ILE A 21 11.43 10.63 -6.42
CA ILE A 21 11.39 12.10 -6.68
C ILE A 21 9.93 12.60 -6.63
N MET A 22 9.16 12.12 -5.65
CA MET A 22 7.83 12.63 -5.33
C MET A 22 7.75 13.01 -3.85
N PHE A 23 8.81 13.63 -3.34
CA PHE A 23 8.88 14.20 -1.98
C PHE A 23 9.22 15.71 -1.96
N LEU A 24 9.34 16.36 -3.11
CA LEU A 24 9.70 17.78 -3.21
C LEU A 24 8.88 18.46 -4.32
N LEU A 25 7.64 18.84 -4.01
CA LEU A 25 7.00 20.13 -4.36
C LEU A 25 5.47 19.99 -4.24
N ALA A 26 4.96 20.26 -3.05
CA ALA A 26 3.63 20.86 -2.84
C ALA A 26 3.56 21.46 -1.43
N PHE A 27 4.48 22.38 -1.12
CA PHE A 27 4.32 23.26 0.04
C PHE A 27 3.58 24.52 -0.45
N ALA A 28 2.25 24.49 -0.40
CA ALA A 28 1.42 25.70 -0.45
C ALA A 28 0.00 25.42 0.10
N LEU A 29 -0.17 25.78 1.37
CA LEU A 29 -1.39 26.36 1.97
C LEU A 29 -2.69 25.56 1.93
N SER A 30 -2.92 24.79 3.01
CA SER A 30 -4.14 24.95 3.82
C SER A 30 -3.86 24.46 5.26
N LEU A 31 -3.47 25.38 6.16
CA LEU A 31 -3.65 25.14 7.59
C LEU A 31 -5.14 25.26 7.88
N SER A 32 -5.88 24.18 7.62
CA SER A 32 -6.99 23.84 8.49
C SER A 32 -6.51 22.65 9.30
N ALA A 33 -6.41 22.83 10.61
CA ALA A 33 -6.55 21.71 11.54
C ALA A 33 -7.98 21.19 11.42
N TYR A 34 -8.32 20.63 10.27
CA TYR A 34 -9.52 19.85 10.10
C TYR A 34 -9.25 18.62 10.95
N GLN A 35 -9.98 18.48 12.06
CA GLN A 35 -10.16 17.17 12.64
C GLN A 35 -10.80 16.36 11.51
N SER A 36 -9.98 15.60 10.78
CA SER A 36 -10.46 14.98 9.56
C SER A 36 -11.50 13.95 9.97
N GLU A 37 -12.75 14.21 9.61
CA GLU A 37 -13.78 13.22 9.75
C GLU A 37 -13.29 11.95 9.05
N TRP A 38 -13.38 10.83 9.74
CA TRP A 38 -12.97 9.56 9.17
C TRP A 38 -13.93 9.21 8.04
N VAL A 39 -13.41 9.16 6.82
CA VAL A 39 -14.18 8.90 5.61
C VAL A 39 -14.04 7.42 5.26
N LYS A 40 -15.16 6.79 4.91
CA LYS A 40 -15.14 5.45 4.34
C LYS A 40 -14.65 5.51 2.90
N VAL A 41 -13.57 4.79 2.61
CA VAL A 41 -13.04 4.55 1.28
C VAL A 41 -13.49 3.14 0.85
N ALA A 42 -14.28 3.05 -0.21
CA ALA A 42 -14.79 1.79 -0.78
C ALA A 42 -14.76 1.87 -2.30
N PRO A 43 -13.57 1.74 -2.93
CA PRO A 43 -13.40 1.99 -4.35
C PRO A 43 -14.18 0.98 -5.19
N VAL A 44 -14.85 1.47 -6.25
CA VAL A 44 -15.54 0.60 -7.20
C VAL A 44 -14.55 -0.37 -7.81
N GLY A 45 -14.87 -1.66 -7.77
CA GLY A 45 -13.99 -2.72 -8.26
C GLY A 45 -12.82 -3.06 -7.35
N GLY A 46 -12.59 -2.34 -6.25
CA GLY A 46 -11.51 -2.62 -5.29
C GLY A 46 -11.75 -3.88 -4.45
N GLY A 47 -13.02 -4.19 -4.15
CA GLY A 47 -13.39 -5.39 -3.37
C GLY A 47 -13.03 -5.29 -1.88
N PHE A 48 -12.82 -4.08 -1.36
CA PHE A 48 -12.62 -3.80 0.06
C PHE A 48 -13.26 -2.46 0.44
N SER A 49 -13.40 -2.25 1.74
CA SER A 49 -13.61 -0.93 2.33
C SER A 49 -12.71 -0.70 3.53
N ILE A 50 -12.37 0.55 3.79
CA ILE A 50 -11.53 0.97 4.92
C ILE A 50 -11.90 2.39 5.33
N MET A 51 -11.68 2.75 6.59
CA MET A 51 -11.83 4.13 7.05
C MET A 51 -10.48 4.84 6.94
N MET A 52 -10.45 6.08 6.44
CA MET A 52 -9.25 6.92 6.40
C MET A 52 -9.49 8.28 7.07
N PRO A 53 -8.46 8.91 7.68
CA PRO A 53 -8.62 10.18 8.39
C PRO A 53 -8.64 11.34 7.40
N GLY A 54 -9.66 11.38 6.54
CA GLY A 54 -9.87 12.42 5.53
C GLY A 54 -10.13 11.86 4.14
N LYS A 55 -10.25 12.76 3.17
CA LYS A 55 -10.43 12.41 1.77
C LYS A 55 -9.12 11.86 1.20
N ALA A 56 -9.16 10.64 0.68
CA ALA A 56 -8.00 10.01 0.06
C ALA A 56 -7.69 10.60 -1.31
N GLU A 57 -6.40 10.75 -1.60
CA GLU A 57 -5.89 10.96 -2.94
C GLU A 57 -5.77 9.60 -3.63
N GLU A 58 -6.34 9.48 -4.83
CA GLU A 58 -6.28 8.27 -5.64
C GLU A 58 -5.18 8.39 -6.70
N LYS A 59 -4.38 7.33 -6.85
CA LYS A 59 -3.41 7.16 -7.92
C LYS A 59 -3.51 5.76 -8.49
N VAL A 60 -3.44 5.66 -9.81
CA VAL A 60 -3.32 4.39 -10.52
C VAL A 60 -1.94 4.32 -11.16
N ASP A 61 -1.22 3.23 -10.92
CA ASP A 61 0.07 2.92 -11.56
C ASP A 61 -0.11 1.72 -12.49
N PRO A 62 -0.40 1.96 -13.79
CA PRO A 62 -0.63 0.89 -14.74
C PRO A 62 0.69 0.30 -15.27
N SER A 63 0.72 -1.03 -15.39
CA SER A 63 1.73 -1.74 -16.18
C SER A 63 1.11 -2.98 -16.83
N ASP A 64 1.71 -3.46 -17.92
CA ASP A 64 1.22 -4.63 -18.68
C ASP A 64 1.07 -5.90 -17.83
N GLN A 65 1.85 -6.02 -16.74
CA GLN A 65 1.86 -7.21 -15.88
C GLN A 65 1.19 -6.99 -14.52
N PHE A 66 1.03 -5.73 -14.11
CA PHE A 66 0.54 -5.36 -12.79
C PHE A 66 -0.03 -3.94 -12.80
N THR A 67 -1.30 -3.79 -12.47
CA THR A 67 -1.93 -2.46 -12.28
C THR A 67 -2.25 -2.28 -10.82
N PHE A 68 -1.71 -1.22 -10.19
CA PHE A 68 -1.94 -0.92 -8.79
C PHE A 68 -2.81 0.33 -8.62
N HIS A 69 -3.89 0.20 -7.85
CA HIS A 69 -4.75 1.30 -7.43
C HIS A 69 -4.43 1.66 -5.99
N LEU A 70 -4.16 2.94 -5.72
CA LEU A 70 -3.63 3.41 -4.46
C LEU A 70 -4.42 4.60 -3.93
N PHE A 71 -4.73 4.57 -2.64
CA PHE A 71 -5.43 5.58 -1.89
C PHE A 71 -4.54 6.03 -0.72
N THR A 72 -4.25 7.32 -0.65
CA THR A 72 -3.35 7.88 0.37
C THR A 72 -4.00 9.02 1.12
N VAL A 73 -3.79 9.07 2.43
CA VAL A 73 -4.07 10.25 3.27
C VAL A 73 -2.83 10.55 4.10
N THR A 74 -2.37 11.80 4.04
CA THR A 74 -1.25 12.28 4.85
C THR A 74 -1.77 13.24 5.92
N THR A 75 -1.46 12.95 7.17
CA THR A 75 -1.68 13.84 8.31
C THR A 75 -0.36 14.49 8.72
N ASP A 76 -0.38 15.29 9.80
CA ASP A 76 0.85 15.85 10.39
C ASP A 76 1.79 14.78 10.96
N LYS A 77 1.27 13.59 11.30
CA LYS A 77 2.02 12.53 12.00
C LYS A 77 2.18 11.25 11.21
N THR A 78 1.20 10.94 10.36
CA THR A 78 1.05 9.60 9.79
C THR A 78 0.61 9.67 8.34
N ILE A 79 1.23 8.84 7.50
CA ILE A 79 0.75 8.55 6.15
C ILE A 79 -0.03 7.23 6.20
N TYR A 80 -1.24 7.25 5.67
CA TYR A 80 -2.13 6.09 5.53
C TYR A 80 -2.23 5.69 4.07
N LEU A 81 -2.15 4.39 3.79
CA LEU A 81 -2.14 3.82 2.45
C LEU A 81 -3.08 2.62 2.39
N ALA A 82 -3.96 2.59 1.40
CA ALA A 82 -4.71 1.39 1.03
C ALA A 82 -4.74 1.21 -0.48
N GLY A 83 -4.66 -0.01 -0.95
CA GLY A 83 -4.68 -0.27 -2.38
C GLY A 83 -4.84 -1.74 -2.75
N TRP A 84 -5.01 -1.97 -4.04
CA TRP A 84 -4.99 -3.31 -4.61
C TRP A 84 -4.23 -3.33 -5.92
N GLY A 85 -3.70 -4.50 -6.24
CA GLY A 85 -2.99 -4.78 -7.48
C GLY A 85 -3.51 -6.02 -8.15
N ASP A 86 -3.72 -5.95 -9.46
CA ASP A 86 -4.10 -7.09 -10.29
C ASP A 86 -2.90 -7.58 -11.09
N TYR A 87 -2.52 -8.84 -10.88
CA TYR A 87 -1.54 -9.51 -11.73
C TYR A 87 -2.20 -9.97 -13.03
N ALA A 88 -1.49 -9.84 -14.15
CA ALA A 88 -1.92 -10.40 -15.42
C ALA A 88 -2.14 -11.92 -15.31
N ALA A 89 -3.12 -12.45 -16.04
CA ALA A 89 -3.50 -13.86 -15.98
C ALA A 89 -2.36 -14.84 -16.37
N SER A 90 -1.33 -14.36 -17.06
CA SER A 90 -0.13 -15.12 -17.40
C SER A 90 0.82 -15.34 -16.22
N ILE A 91 0.69 -14.56 -15.14
CA ILE A 91 1.51 -14.67 -13.95
C ILE A 91 0.98 -15.78 -13.05
N LYS A 92 1.84 -16.75 -12.73
CA LYS A 92 1.55 -17.79 -11.74
C LYS A 92 2.12 -17.38 -10.41
N LEU A 93 1.24 -17.17 -9.44
CA LEU A 93 1.62 -16.77 -8.08
C LEU A 93 1.74 -18.02 -7.19
N ASP A 94 2.83 -18.08 -6.43
CA ASP A 94 2.87 -18.83 -5.19
C ASP A 94 2.37 -17.88 -4.08
N PRO A 95 1.21 -18.15 -3.45
CA PRO A 95 0.63 -17.21 -2.51
C PRO A 95 1.53 -16.87 -1.32
N GLU A 96 2.26 -17.84 -0.78
CA GLU A 96 3.11 -17.58 0.39
C GLU A 96 4.36 -16.80 -0.01
N ALA A 97 4.98 -17.19 -1.13
CA ALA A 97 6.16 -16.50 -1.63
C ALA A 97 5.84 -15.06 -2.04
N GLU A 98 4.66 -14.80 -2.62
CA GLU A 98 4.25 -13.46 -3.04
C GLU A 98 3.97 -12.55 -1.84
N LEU A 99 3.33 -13.05 -0.78
CA LEU A 99 3.13 -12.27 0.46
C LEU A 99 4.48 -11.83 1.07
N VAL A 100 5.47 -12.73 1.06
CA VAL A 100 6.83 -12.43 1.53
C VAL A 100 7.53 -11.44 0.59
N ALA A 101 7.43 -11.63 -0.72
CA ALA A 101 8.02 -10.73 -1.71
C ALA A 101 7.43 -9.32 -1.62
N ASN A 102 6.12 -9.19 -1.42
CA ASN A 102 5.46 -7.90 -1.24
C ASN A 102 5.99 -7.17 0.00
N ARG A 103 6.13 -7.86 1.15
CA ARG A 103 6.75 -7.31 2.36
C ARG A 103 8.16 -6.79 2.09
N ASP A 104 9.01 -7.63 1.50
CA ASP A 104 10.43 -7.31 1.30
C ASP A 104 10.58 -6.15 0.31
N ASN A 105 9.77 -6.11 -0.75
CA ASN A 105 9.72 -5.00 -1.70
C ASN A 105 9.23 -3.70 -1.06
N PHE A 106 8.19 -3.77 -0.21
CA PHE A 106 7.71 -2.60 0.52
C PHE A 106 8.80 -2.03 1.42
N LEU A 107 9.41 -2.85 2.29
CA LEU A 107 10.45 -2.43 3.22
C LEU A 107 11.66 -1.86 2.49
N LYS A 108 12.07 -2.49 1.39
CA LYS A 108 13.13 -1.96 0.51
C LYS A 108 12.75 -0.60 -0.08
N GLY A 109 11.52 -0.45 -0.57
CA GLY A 109 11.02 0.78 -1.18
C GLY A 109 11.01 1.98 -0.21
N VAL A 110 10.77 1.72 1.08
CA VAL A 110 10.80 2.75 2.14
C VAL A 110 12.11 2.80 2.92
N ASN A 111 13.13 2.05 2.49
CA ASN A 111 14.43 1.93 3.17
C ASN A 111 14.31 1.58 4.66
N ALA A 112 13.44 0.63 4.98
CA ALA A 112 13.18 0.15 6.34
C ALA A 112 13.76 -1.25 6.55
N THR A 113 14.07 -1.55 7.82
CA THR A 113 14.45 -2.89 8.27
C THR A 113 13.23 -3.58 8.87
N LEU A 114 13.08 -4.89 8.62
CA LEU A 114 12.02 -5.69 9.21
C LEU A 114 12.18 -5.77 10.73
N VAL A 115 11.10 -5.53 11.48
CA VAL A 115 11.06 -5.69 12.94
C VAL A 115 10.28 -6.94 13.34
N ASP A 116 9.06 -7.10 12.82
CA ASP A 116 8.20 -8.26 13.08
C ASP A 116 7.46 -8.68 11.81
N SER A 117 7.11 -9.96 11.72
CA SER A 117 6.30 -10.51 10.63
C SER A 117 5.53 -11.74 11.09
N LYS A 118 4.23 -11.78 10.80
CA LYS A 118 3.37 -12.92 11.17
C LYS A 118 2.26 -13.16 10.16
N LYS A 119 1.91 -14.43 9.98
CA LYS A 119 0.73 -14.84 9.20
C LYS A 119 -0.53 -14.37 9.93
N ILE A 120 -1.49 -13.85 9.18
CA ILE A 120 -2.79 -13.39 9.68
C ILE A 120 -3.92 -13.93 8.81
N THR A 121 -5.15 -13.82 9.30
CA THR A 121 -6.36 -14.11 8.53
C THR A 121 -7.40 -13.05 8.83
N LEU A 122 -8.06 -12.56 7.78
CA LEU A 122 -9.20 -11.65 7.89
C LEU A 122 -10.31 -12.18 7.00
N GLU A 123 -11.50 -12.42 7.58
CA GLU A 123 -12.68 -12.91 6.83
C GLU A 123 -12.38 -14.16 5.99
N GLY A 124 -11.55 -15.08 6.53
CA GLY A 124 -11.14 -16.32 5.86
C GLY A 124 -10.05 -16.16 4.79
N ARG A 125 -9.55 -14.94 4.57
CA ARG A 125 -8.48 -14.63 3.60
C ARG A 125 -7.13 -14.59 4.31
N ALA A 126 -6.18 -15.41 3.84
CA ALA A 126 -4.82 -15.44 4.36
C ALA A 126 -4.07 -14.16 4.00
N GLY A 127 -3.21 -13.71 4.92
CA GLY A 127 -2.36 -12.55 4.71
C GLY A 127 -1.12 -12.57 5.58
N LEU A 128 -0.32 -11.52 5.46
CA LEU A 128 0.90 -11.29 6.22
C LEU A 128 0.84 -9.89 6.85
N GLU A 129 0.95 -9.81 8.17
CA GLU A 129 1.21 -8.55 8.88
C GLU A 129 2.72 -8.44 9.10
N PHE A 130 3.24 -7.22 8.97
CA PHE A 130 4.63 -6.95 9.31
C PHE A 130 4.81 -5.51 9.78
N THR A 131 5.88 -5.29 10.54
CA THR A 131 6.35 -3.98 10.96
C THR A 131 7.78 -3.76 10.51
N GLY A 132 8.13 -2.50 10.27
CA GLY A 132 9.49 -2.12 9.92
C GLY A 132 9.84 -0.75 10.45
N GLU A 133 11.13 -0.45 10.48
CA GLU A 133 11.65 0.82 10.99
C GLU A 133 12.68 1.39 10.03
N SER A 134 12.63 2.70 9.80
CA SER A 134 13.66 3.45 9.09
C SER A 134 14.17 4.61 9.94
N SER A 135 15.09 5.41 9.40
CA SER A 135 15.52 6.64 10.06
C SER A 135 14.41 7.71 10.13
N GLN A 136 13.35 7.57 9.33
CA GLN A 136 12.29 8.58 9.14
C GLN A 136 10.96 8.21 9.77
N ALA A 137 10.62 6.91 9.86
CA ALA A 137 9.30 6.47 10.30
C ALA A 137 9.30 5.02 10.79
N SER A 138 8.29 4.69 11.59
CA SER A 138 7.87 3.32 11.87
C SER A 138 6.76 2.93 10.90
N PHE A 139 6.76 1.66 10.49
CA PHE A 139 5.83 1.13 9.50
C PHE A 139 5.07 -0.05 10.09
N LYS A 140 3.79 -0.12 9.74
CA LYS A 140 2.98 -1.34 9.87
C LYS A 140 2.23 -1.56 8.58
N SER A 141 2.17 -2.80 8.11
CA SER A 141 1.42 -3.16 6.92
C SER A 141 0.74 -4.51 7.07
N ARG A 142 -0.36 -4.68 6.35
CA ARG A 142 -1.01 -5.96 6.10
C ARG A 142 -1.17 -6.13 4.61
N VAL A 143 -0.74 -7.29 4.11
CA VAL A 143 -0.94 -7.72 2.74
C VAL A 143 -1.79 -8.99 2.72
N TYR A 144 -2.74 -9.05 1.80
CA TYR A 144 -3.60 -10.20 1.55
C TYR A 144 -3.55 -10.55 0.08
N LEU A 145 -3.61 -11.85 -0.23
CA LEU A 145 -3.56 -12.34 -1.60
C LEU A 145 -4.65 -13.40 -1.79
N PHE A 146 -5.52 -13.18 -2.78
CA PHE A 146 -6.52 -14.17 -3.18
C PHE A 146 -6.79 -14.07 -4.67
N GLY A 147 -6.74 -15.22 -5.36
CA GLY A 147 -6.73 -15.25 -6.81
C GLY A 147 -5.45 -14.59 -7.37
N ASN A 148 -5.62 -13.70 -8.34
CA ASN A 148 -4.54 -12.91 -8.95
C ASN A 148 -4.50 -11.47 -8.41
N ARG A 149 -5.07 -11.21 -7.23
CA ARG A 149 -5.16 -9.87 -6.66
C ARG A 149 -4.51 -9.79 -5.30
N VAL A 150 -3.64 -8.80 -5.15
CA VAL A 150 -3.05 -8.41 -3.87
C VAL A 150 -3.76 -7.18 -3.32
N HIS A 151 -4.10 -7.19 -2.04
CA HIS A 151 -4.55 -6.01 -1.29
C HIS A 151 -3.50 -5.66 -0.27
N GLN A 152 -3.18 -4.37 -0.18
CA GLN A 152 -2.22 -3.90 0.81
C GLN A 152 -2.76 -2.66 1.52
N ILE A 153 -2.63 -2.67 2.83
CA ILE A 153 -2.82 -1.49 3.66
C ILE A 153 -1.55 -1.26 4.47
N ALA A 154 -1.18 0.01 4.65
CA ALA A 154 0.02 0.39 5.39
C ALA A 154 -0.16 1.73 6.07
N VAL A 155 0.60 1.92 7.15
CA VAL A 155 0.81 3.22 7.76
C VAL A 155 2.30 3.47 7.90
N ALA A 156 2.70 4.73 7.79
CA ALA A 156 4.01 5.22 8.19
C ALA A 156 3.82 6.31 9.25
N VAL A 157 4.17 6.02 10.50
CA VAL A 157 4.14 6.99 11.60
C VAL A 157 5.51 7.66 11.68
N MET A 158 5.54 8.97 11.47
CA MET A 158 6.78 9.75 11.42
C MET A 158 7.57 9.62 12.72
N LYS A 159 8.89 9.61 12.62
CA LYS A 159 9.78 9.46 13.76
C LYS A 159 9.50 10.54 14.82
N GLY A 160 9.38 10.09 16.07
CA GLY A 160 9.07 10.98 17.21
C GLY A 160 7.59 11.34 17.33
N GLN A 161 6.72 10.80 16.48
CA GLN A 161 5.26 10.91 16.61
C GLN A 161 4.67 9.63 17.17
N GLU A 162 3.50 9.77 17.79
CA GLU A 162 2.64 8.66 18.20
C GLU A 162 1.24 8.86 17.63
N ASP A 163 0.65 7.78 17.12
CA ASP A 163 -0.67 7.81 16.48
C ASP A 163 -1.43 6.48 16.65
N THR A 164 -1.17 5.77 17.75
CA THR A 164 -1.63 4.38 17.99
C THR A 164 -3.12 4.20 17.79
N ASP A 165 -3.95 5.12 18.29
CA ASP A 165 -5.41 4.99 18.21
C ASP A 165 -5.94 5.10 16.77
N ASN A 166 -5.40 6.04 15.99
CA ASN A 166 -5.79 6.20 14.59
C ASN A 166 -5.25 5.06 13.73
N VAL A 167 -4.01 4.63 13.99
CA VAL A 167 -3.44 3.43 13.36
C VAL A 167 -4.33 2.21 13.64
N ASN A 168 -4.73 1.99 14.90
CA ASN A 168 -5.61 0.89 15.25
C ASN A 168 -6.95 0.99 14.52
N ARG A 169 -7.60 2.17 14.55
CA ARG A 169 -8.85 2.42 13.85
C ARG A 169 -8.77 2.09 12.36
N PHE A 170 -7.71 2.54 11.70
CA PHE A 170 -7.43 2.25 10.29
C PHE A 170 -7.39 0.74 10.03
N PHE A 171 -6.52 0.01 10.74
CA PHE A 171 -6.34 -1.43 10.54
C PHE A 171 -7.57 -2.27 10.91
N THR A 172 -8.33 -1.87 11.94
CA THR A 172 -9.55 -2.58 12.35
C THR A 172 -10.74 -2.32 11.44
N SER A 173 -10.69 -1.26 10.63
CA SER A 173 -11.78 -0.89 9.74
C SER A 173 -11.74 -1.56 8.37
N LEU A 174 -10.66 -2.28 8.06
CA LEU A 174 -10.56 -3.05 6.82
C LEU A 174 -11.60 -4.17 6.82
N SER A 175 -12.38 -4.23 5.75
CA SER A 175 -13.28 -5.35 5.45
C SER A 175 -13.26 -5.62 3.95
N PHE A 176 -13.38 -6.89 3.55
CA PHE A 176 -13.47 -7.27 2.15
C PHE A 176 -14.92 -7.42 1.72
N ALA A 177 -15.18 -7.16 0.44
CA ALA A 177 -16.48 -7.48 -0.15
C ALA A 177 -16.73 -8.99 -0.04
N SER A 178 -17.97 -9.37 0.26
CA SER A 178 -18.36 -10.77 0.29
C SER A 178 -18.24 -11.37 -1.12
N ASN A 179 -17.94 -12.67 -1.23
CA ASN A 179 -17.81 -13.36 -2.53
C ASN A 179 -19.10 -13.33 -3.39
N GLN A 180 -20.20 -12.75 -2.91
CA GLN A 180 -21.46 -12.57 -3.64
C GLN A 180 -21.55 -11.22 -4.40
N GLU A 181 -20.61 -10.28 -4.18
CA GLU A 181 -20.66 -8.93 -4.79
C GLU A 181 -19.77 -8.76 -6.02
N HIS A 182 -19.11 -9.82 -6.49
CA HIS A 182 -18.39 -9.80 -7.76
C HIS A 182 -19.13 -10.62 -8.82
N PRO A 183 -19.96 -10.00 -9.67
CA PRO A 183 -20.28 -10.62 -10.94
C PRO A 183 -18.95 -10.75 -11.71
N LYS A 184 -18.62 -12.00 -12.08
CA LYS A 184 -17.57 -12.29 -13.05
C LYS A 184 -17.87 -11.45 -14.30
N PRO A 185 -16.86 -10.83 -14.95
CA PRO A 185 -17.07 -10.16 -16.23
C PRO A 185 -17.65 -11.11 -17.28
#